data_AF-A0A8S1F5C0-F1
#
_entry.id   AF-A0A8S1F5C0-F1
#
_cell.length_a   1.000
_cell.length_b   1.000
_cell.length_c   1.000
_cell.angle_alpha   90.00
_cell.angle_beta   90.00
_cell.angle_gamma   90.00
#
_symmetry.space_group_name_H-M   'P 1'
#
loop_
_entity.id
_entity.type
_entity.pdbx_description
1 polymer ?
#
loop_
_entity_poly.entity_id
_entity_poly.type
_entity_poly.pdbx_seq_one_letter_code
_entity_poly.pdbx_strand_id
1 'polypeptide(L)'
;MSLPPALLARLQKRGIVKLEEEVIAENYESEQATKKFEENASGAPGCPNRYNPYHVCVDFCYDHWGDGTPEYRLPDKYIERKNRMLAKFPLPEGWEEVYDPGVAKFYFWNRTTDEVCWLSPRHPKAYISDPAPRVARENAQGLFGEAEPLSRPSEDRRKSDRGESRWGDRDRDREKNDKRRRRDPEEDEDEDVSEMDDRARLKRAKRKGIDPMDPAAYGDAPVGKWSDGMRAEQVTGADVTAGGPLFQQRPYPAPGAILRKQGKPPRGDDVDPML
;
A
#
# COMPACT_ATOMS: atom_id res chain seq x y z
N MET A 1 -31.22 66.43 -38.67
CA MET A 1 -31.96 66.63 -37.41
C MET A 1 -32.39 65.25 -36.93
N SER A 2 -31.95 64.81 -35.75
CA SER A 2 -32.27 63.48 -35.21
C SER A 2 -33.76 63.38 -34.89
N LEU A 3 -34.41 62.28 -35.25
CA LEU A 3 -35.82 62.06 -34.93
C LEU A 3 -36.01 62.00 -33.41
N PRO A 4 -37.08 62.57 -32.85
CA PRO A 4 -37.37 62.46 -31.43
C PRO A 4 -37.65 60.98 -31.07
N PRO A 5 -37.20 60.52 -29.88
CA PRO A 5 -37.14 59.10 -29.54
C PRO A 5 -38.50 58.39 -29.57
N ALA A 6 -39.58 59.11 -29.26
CA ALA A 6 -40.94 58.57 -29.30
C ALA A 6 -41.42 58.24 -30.73
N LEU A 7 -40.97 58.99 -31.74
CA LEU A 7 -41.27 58.71 -33.14
C LEU A 7 -40.44 57.53 -33.65
N LEU A 8 -39.18 57.44 -33.24
CA LEU A 8 -38.27 56.37 -33.61
C LEU A 8 -38.80 54.99 -33.16
N ALA A 9 -39.24 54.87 -31.91
CA ALA A 9 -39.83 53.64 -31.38
C ALA A 9 -41.12 53.23 -32.12
N ARG A 10 -41.95 54.20 -32.53
CA ARG A 10 -43.17 53.94 -33.32
C ARG A 10 -42.84 53.47 -34.74
N LEU A 11 -41.80 54.03 -35.35
CA LEU A 11 -41.34 53.62 -36.69
C LEU A 11 -40.69 52.23 -36.66
N GLN A 12 -39.94 51.90 -35.60
CA GLN A 12 -39.40 50.56 -35.36
C GLN A 12 -40.49 49.50 -35.21
N LYS A 13 -41.52 49.77 -34.41
CA LYS A 13 -42.67 48.84 -34.25
C LYS A 13 -43.43 48.60 -35.55
N ARG A 14 -43.36 49.54 -36.50
CA ARG A 14 -43.94 49.40 -37.83
C ARG A 14 -42.96 48.81 -38.86
N GLY A 15 -41.75 48.43 -38.44
CA GLY A 15 -40.74 47.79 -39.28
C GLY A 15 -40.04 48.71 -40.28
N ILE A 16 -40.20 50.03 -40.15
CA ILE A 16 -39.66 51.03 -41.10
C ILE A 16 -38.19 51.34 -40.80
N VAL A 17 -37.75 51.17 -39.55
CA VAL A 17 -36.37 51.40 -39.10
C VAL A 17 -35.87 50.13 -38.43
N LYS A 18 -34.80 49.53 -38.96
CA LYS A 18 -34.07 48.40 -38.34
C LYS A 18 -32.86 48.97 -37.60
N LEU A 19 -32.79 48.80 -36.28
CA LEU A 19 -31.53 48.98 -35.54
C LEU A 19 -30.80 47.65 -35.55
N GLU A 20 -29.54 47.69 -35.97
CA GLU A 20 -28.61 46.57 -35.82
C GLU A 20 -28.30 46.43 -34.33
N GLU A 21 -28.94 45.46 -33.65
CA GLU A 21 -28.55 45.07 -32.30
C GLU A 21 -27.25 44.26 -32.39
N GLU A 22 -26.17 44.83 -31.87
CA GLU A 22 -24.89 44.15 -31.72
C GLU A 22 -25.07 42.95 -30.77
N VAL A 23 -24.83 41.76 -31.30
CA VAL A 23 -24.80 40.50 -30.56
C VAL A 23 -23.55 40.50 -29.69
N ILE A 24 -23.69 40.90 -28.43
CA ILE A 24 -22.66 40.73 -27.41
C ILE A 24 -22.60 39.23 -27.09
N ALA A 25 -21.67 38.53 -27.71
CA ALA A 25 -21.34 37.16 -27.35
C ALA A 25 -20.73 37.16 -25.94
N GLU A 26 -21.57 36.96 -24.93
CA GLU A 26 -21.12 36.61 -23.59
C GLU A 26 -20.36 35.28 -23.66
N ASN A 27 -19.03 35.35 -23.52
CA ASN A 27 -18.15 34.21 -23.27
C ASN A 27 -18.54 33.56 -21.92
N TYR A 28 -19.52 32.66 -21.96
CA TYR A 28 -19.77 31.66 -20.93
C TYR A 28 -18.76 30.50 -21.09
N GLU A 29 -17.47 30.78 -20.87
CA GLU A 29 -16.54 29.73 -20.44
C GLU A 29 -16.42 29.90 -18.93
N SER A 30 -17.18 29.10 -18.19
CA SER A 30 -16.89 28.86 -16.79
C SER A 30 -15.43 28.41 -16.72
N GLU A 31 -14.57 29.20 -16.08
CA GLU A 31 -13.28 28.73 -15.60
C GLU A 31 -13.56 27.62 -14.58
N GLN A 32 -13.83 26.42 -15.07
CA GLN A 32 -13.50 25.21 -14.35
C GLN A 32 -11.98 25.28 -14.28
N ALA A 33 -11.49 25.87 -13.19
CA ALA A 33 -10.14 25.68 -12.73
C ALA A 33 -9.96 24.16 -12.65
N THR A 34 -9.50 23.59 -13.75
CA THR A 34 -8.86 22.29 -13.77
C THR A 34 -7.66 22.53 -12.86
N LYS A 35 -7.84 22.23 -11.57
CA LYS A 35 -6.72 21.88 -10.72
C LYS A 35 -6.05 20.78 -11.51
N LYS A 36 -5.01 21.13 -12.26
CA LYS A 36 -4.01 20.18 -12.71
C LYS A 36 -3.64 19.48 -11.43
N PHE A 37 -4.19 18.30 -11.24
CA PHE A 37 -3.72 17.37 -10.24
C PHE A 37 -2.29 17.17 -10.71
N GLU A 38 -1.35 17.93 -10.14
CA GLU A 38 0.07 17.64 -10.32
C GLU A 38 0.14 16.15 -10.06
N GLU A 39 0.42 15.36 -11.10
CA GLU A 39 0.53 13.92 -10.97
C GLU A 39 1.47 13.73 -9.80
N ASN A 40 0.95 13.26 -8.66
CA ASN A 40 1.73 13.13 -7.44
C ASN A 40 2.87 12.18 -7.78
N ALA A 41 4.01 12.74 -8.20
CA ALA A 41 5.15 11.97 -8.71
C ALA A 41 5.68 11.00 -7.64
N SER A 42 5.29 11.33 -6.42
CA SER A 42 5.55 10.73 -5.14
C SER A 42 4.70 9.51 -4.76
N GLY A 43 3.63 9.19 -5.47
CA GLY A 43 2.70 8.12 -5.08
C GLY A 43 1.64 8.55 -4.05
N ALA A 44 0.89 7.59 -3.50
CA ALA A 44 -0.19 7.85 -2.55
C ALA A 44 0.34 8.52 -1.27
N PRO A 45 -0.27 9.64 -0.82
CA PRO A 45 0.30 10.47 0.26
C PRO A 45 0.38 9.75 1.61
N GLY A 46 -0.60 8.91 1.92
CA GLY A 46 -0.61 8.09 3.13
C GLY A 46 0.14 6.76 3.03
N CYS A 47 0.81 6.45 1.92
CA CYS A 47 1.42 5.13 1.76
C CYS A 47 2.63 4.94 2.70
N PRO A 48 2.62 3.93 3.58
CA PRO A 48 3.75 3.68 4.50
C PRO A 48 5.00 3.19 3.78
N ASN A 49 4.87 2.68 2.54
CA ASN A 49 5.99 2.18 1.73
C ASN A 49 6.57 3.22 0.79
N ARG A 50 6.14 4.49 0.86
CA ARG A 50 6.61 5.56 -0.02
C ARG A 50 8.12 5.85 0.08
N TYR A 51 8.72 5.53 1.23
CA TYR A 51 10.16 5.67 1.43
C TYR A 51 10.99 4.54 0.80
N ASN A 52 10.34 3.45 0.35
CA ASN A 52 11.05 2.30 -0.22
C ASN A 52 11.38 2.56 -1.70
N PRO A 53 12.67 2.58 -2.11
CA PRO A 53 13.10 2.80 -3.49
C PRO A 53 12.64 1.73 -4.50
N TYR A 54 12.01 0.65 -4.03
CA TYR A 54 11.48 -0.43 -4.87
C TYR A 54 9.95 -0.47 -4.88
N HIS A 55 9.28 0.46 -4.18
CA HIS A 55 7.83 0.50 -4.13
C HIS A 55 7.27 1.56 -5.08
N VAL A 56 6.46 1.12 -6.05
CA VAL A 56 5.62 2.00 -6.85
C VAL A 56 4.19 1.89 -6.32
N CYS A 57 3.59 3.03 -5.98
CA CYS A 57 2.20 3.06 -5.53
C CYS A 57 1.27 2.61 -6.66
N VAL A 58 0.37 1.69 -6.33
CA VAL A 58 -0.73 1.22 -7.20
C VAL A 58 -2.05 1.75 -6.67
N ASP A 59 -3.16 1.59 -7.41
CA ASP A 59 -4.49 2.08 -7.03
C ASP A 59 -4.90 1.66 -5.60
N PHE A 60 -4.57 0.43 -5.20
CA PHE A 60 -4.79 -0.05 -3.82
C PHE A 60 -4.15 0.85 -2.76
N CYS A 61 -2.98 1.44 -3.00
CA CYS A 61 -2.32 2.31 -2.05
C CYS A 61 -3.11 3.61 -1.83
N TYR A 62 -3.70 4.15 -2.89
CA TYR A 62 -4.52 5.36 -2.82
C TYR A 62 -5.82 5.09 -2.06
N ASP A 63 -6.49 3.99 -2.35
CA ASP A 63 -7.77 3.62 -1.72
C ASP A 63 -7.59 3.19 -0.26
N HIS A 64 -6.52 2.46 0.06
CA HIS A 64 -6.34 1.88 1.39
C HIS A 64 -5.81 2.91 2.40
N TRP A 65 -4.87 3.76 1.98
CA TRP A 65 -4.18 4.67 2.90
C TRP A 65 -4.64 6.13 2.82
N GLY A 66 -5.27 6.54 1.72
CA GLY A 66 -5.76 7.91 1.53
C GLY A 66 -4.68 8.96 1.85
N ASP A 67 -5.06 9.97 2.64
CA ASP A 67 -4.18 11.07 3.07
C ASP A 67 -3.23 10.70 4.23
N GLY A 68 -3.33 9.48 4.78
CA GLY A 68 -2.48 9.01 5.87
C GLY A 68 -2.76 9.67 7.21
N THR A 69 -1.70 9.79 8.01
CA THR A 69 -1.75 10.33 9.37
C THR A 69 -1.53 11.84 9.35
N PRO A 70 -2.44 12.66 9.88
CA PRO A 70 -2.27 14.11 9.89
C PRO A 70 -1.26 14.53 10.96
N GLU A 71 -0.57 15.65 10.71
CA GLU A 71 0.52 16.16 11.56
C GLU A 71 0.12 16.40 13.01
N TYR A 72 -1.10 16.88 13.27
CA TYR A 72 -1.59 17.14 14.64
C TYR A 72 -1.71 15.87 15.50
N ARG A 73 -1.70 14.67 14.90
CA ARG A 73 -1.74 13.40 15.63
C ARG A 73 -0.35 12.96 16.09
N LEU A 74 0.71 13.68 15.73
CA LEU A 74 2.07 13.35 16.13
C LEU A 74 2.25 13.45 17.65
N PRO A 75 2.98 12.52 18.28
CA PRO A 75 3.28 12.62 19.70
C PRO A 75 4.15 13.85 20.00
N ASP A 76 3.82 14.62 21.03
CA ASP A 76 4.62 15.79 21.45
C ASP A 76 6.09 15.45 21.71
N LYS A 77 6.35 14.29 22.33
CA LYS A 77 7.71 13.77 22.57
C LYS A 77 8.53 13.59 21.29
N TYR A 78 7.88 13.37 20.14
CA TYR A 78 8.57 13.30 18.85
C TYR A 78 8.96 14.70 18.38
N ILE A 79 8.02 15.65 18.44
CA ILE A 79 8.24 17.06 18.06
C ILE A 79 9.37 17.67 18.91
N GLU A 80 9.36 17.44 20.23
CA GLU A 80 10.44 17.91 21.12
C GLU A 80 11.81 17.34 20.77
N ARG A 81 11.90 16.04 20.45
CA ARG A 81 13.16 15.38 20.06
C ARG A 81 13.70 15.93 18.74
N LYS A 82 12.81 16.15 17.77
CA LYS A 82 13.13 16.78 16.49
C LYS A 82 13.66 18.19 16.70
N ASN A 83 12.95 19.02 17.46
CA ASN A 83 13.35 20.41 17.74
C ASN A 83 14.69 20.48 18.48
N ARG A 84 14.95 19.55 19.42
CA ARG A 84 16.26 19.44 20.09
C ARG A 84 17.39 19.07 19.12
N MET A 85 17.12 18.20 18.15
CA MET A 85 18.08 17.83 17.11
C MET A 85 18.38 19.02 16.21
N LEU A 86 17.36 19.76 15.77
CA LEU A 86 17.50 20.98 14.97
C LEU A 86 18.23 22.12 15.70
N ALA A 87 18.03 22.26 17.01
CA ALA A 87 18.75 23.23 17.83
C ALA A 87 20.27 22.95 17.87
N LYS A 88 20.67 21.66 17.82
CA LYS A 88 22.09 21.26 17.79
C LYS A 88 22.67 21.30 16.37
N PHE A 89 21.85 20.95 15.37
CA PHE A 89 22.23 20.83 13.97
C PHE A 89 21.25 21.65 13.12
N PRO A 90 21.39 22.98 13.08
CA PRO A 90 20.45 23.84 12.35
C PRO A 90 20.54 23.55 10.84
N LEU A 91 19.39 23.60 10.15
CA LEU A 91 19.32 23.26 8.73
C LEU A 91 20.20 24.21 7.90
N PRO A 92 20.99 23.69 6.93
CA PRO A 92 21.68 24.52 5.96
C PRO A 92 20.69 25.24 5.04
N GLU A 93 21.17 26.27 4.33
CA GLU A 93 20.38 26.96 3.32
C GLU A 93 19.93 25.99 2.20
N GLY A 94 18.70 26.16 1.72
CA GLY A 94 18.08 25.29 0.71
C GLY A 94 17.38 24.05 1.26
N TRP A 95 17.61 23.70 2.54
CA TRP A 95 16.92 22.57 3.19
C TRP A 95 15.66 23.02 3.90
N GLU A 96 14.56 22.32 3.62
CA GLU A 96 13.25 22.50 4.21
C GLU A 96 12.82 21.26 4.98
N GLU A 97 12.01 21.47 6.01
CA GLU A 97 11.38 20.41 6.78
C GLU A 97 10.04 20.03 6.15
N VAL A 98 9.84 18.76 5.83
CA VAL A 98 8.63 18.26 5.19
C VAL A 98 8.04 17.12 5.98
N TYR A 99 6.72 17.17 6.21
CA TYR A 99 5.98 16.11 6.88
C TYR A 99 5.60 14.99 5.91
N ASP A 100 5.88 13.74 6.28
CA ASP A 100 5.39 12.55 5.56
C ASP A 100 4.16 11.96 6.28
N PRO A 101 2.96 12.05 5.67
CA PRO A 101 1.73 11.49 6.24
C PRO A 101 1.73 9.96 6.34
N GLY A 102 2.45 9.25 5.46
CA GLY A 102 2.44 7.78 5.44
C GLY A 102 3.22 7.17 6.60
N VAL A 103 4.36 7.76 6.96
CA VAL A 103 5.21 7.29 8.07
C VAL A 103 4.96 8.07 9.37
N ALA A 104 4.20 9.17 9.30
CA ALA A 104 3.97 10.11 10.40
C ALA A 104 5.29 10.64 10.99
N LYS A 105 6.19 11.10 10.13
CA LYS A 105 7.49 11.66 10.52
C LYS A 105 7.89 12.78 9.56
N PHE A 106 8.68 13.71 10.06
CA PHE A 106 9.38 14.69 9.26
C PHE A 106 10.64 14.09 8.64
N TYR A 107 10.88 14.48 7.39
CA TYR A 107 12.14 14.37 6.69
C TYR A 107 12.56 15.77 6.24
N PHE A 108 13.80 15.89 5.77
CA PHE A 108 14.35 17.13 5.28
C PHE A 108 14.61 16.99 3.79
N TRP A 109 14.24 18.00 3.03
CA TRP A 109 14.34 18.03 1.58
C TRP A 109 15.11 19.26 1.15
N ASN A 110 16.08 19.08 0.27
CA ASN A 110 16.79 20.16 -0.37
C ASN A 110 16.05 20.59 -1.64
N ARG A 111 15.48 21.79 -1.63
CA ARG A 111 14.72 22.32 -2.78
C ARG A 111 15.57 22.58 -4.02
N THR A 112 16.89 22.66 -3.88
CA THR A 112 17.81 22.96 -4.99
C THR A 112 18.34 21.69 -5.64
N THR A 113 18.65 20.66 -4.87
CA THR A 113 19.23 19.39 -5.37
C THR A 113 18.24 18.24 -5.45
N ASP A 114 17.03 18.43 -4.94
CA ASP A 114 16.01 17.40 -4.74
C ASP A 114 16.40 16.24 -3.82
N GLU A 115 17.50 16.36 -3.10
CA GLU A 115 17.96 15.35 -2.16
C GLU A 115 17.12 15.35 -0.88
N VAL A 116 16.96 14.16 -0.27
CA VAL A 116 16.19 13.97 0.97
C VAL A 116 17.00 13.26 2.03
N CYS A 117 16.68 13.52 3.30
CA CYS A 117 17.24 12.80 4.45
C CYS A 117 16.33 12.82 5.68
N TRP A 118 16.45 11.84 6.57
CA TRP A 118 15.58 11.72 7.76
C TRP A 118 16.09 12.48 9.00
N LEU A 119 17.33 12.95 8.97
CA LEU A 119 17.98 13.71 10.03
C LEU A 119 18.49 15.01 9.43
N SER A 120 18.71 16.05 10.24
CA SER A 120 19.32 17.29 9.73
C SER A 120 20.59 16.98 8.92
N PRO A 121 20.82 17.58 7.74
CA PRO A 121 21.96 17.27 6.88
C PRO A 121 23.33 17.46 7.55
N ARG A 122 23.38 18.28 8.61
CA ARG A 122 24.60 18.51 9.40
C ARG A 122 24.84 17.45 10.47
N HIS A 123 23.87 16.57 10.69
CA HIS A 123 23.95 15.52 11.68
C HIS A 123 24.93 14.43 11.19
N PRO A 124 25.85 13.93 12.03
CA PRO A 124 26.89 12.98 11.59
C PRO A 124 26.36 11.62 11.12
N LYS A 125 25.11 11.30 11.46
CA LYS A 125 24.40 10.08 11.02
C LYS A 125 23.39 10.35 9.90
N ALA A 126 23.33 11.56 9.37
CA ALA A 126 22.45 11.85 8.25
C ALA A 126 22.96 11.11 7.01
N TYR A 127 22.05 10.42 6.33
CA TYR A 127 22.29 9.83 5.03
C TYR A 127 21.44 10.63 4.04
N ILE A 128 22.13 11.29 3.12
CA ILE A 128 21.52 12.09 2.06
C ILE A 128 21.38 11.18 0.84
N SER A 129 20.18 11.07 0.31
CA SER A 129 19.88 10.24 -0.84
C SER A 129 18.90 10.92 -1.78
N ASP A 130 18.79 10.38 -2.99
CA ASP A 130 17.70 10.71 -3.89
C ASP A 130 16.33 10.32 -3.29
N PRO A 131 15.25 11.03 -3.67
CA PRO A 131 13.93 10.74 -3.16
C PRO A 131 13.46 9.38 -3.67
N ALA A 132 13.02 8.53 -2.74
CA ALA A 132 12.61 7.15 -3.03
C ALA A 132 11.58 7.02 -4.18
N PRO A 133 10.58 7.91 -4.35
CA PRO A 133 9.67 7.82 -5.49
C PRO A 133 10.33 8.03 -6.86
N ARG A 134 11.38 8.86 -6.93
CA ARG A 134 12.16 9.05 -8.16
C ARG A 134 12.92 7.78 -8.50
N VAL A 135 13.63 7.23 -7.52
CA VAL A 135 14.41 5.99 -7.67
C VAL A 135 13.48 4.80 -8.00
N ALA A 136 12.31 4.73 -7.37
CA ALA A 136 11.32 3.68 -7.64
C ALA A 136 10.80 3.72 -9.08
N ARG A 137 10.61 4.92 -9.65
CA ARG A 137 10.22 5.08 -11.06
C ARG A 137 11.32 4.64 -12.00
N GLU A 138 12.56 5.07 -11.76
CA GLU A 138 13.73 4.67 -12.56
C GLU A 138 13.93 3.14 -12.51
N ASN A 139 13.85 2.55 -11.32
CA ASN A 139 13.93 1.09 -11.13
C ASN A 139 12.78 0.34 -11.82
N ALA A 140 11.55 0.86 -11.73
CA ALA A 140 10.38 0.25 -12.36
C ALA A 140 10.46 0.30 -13.89
N GLN A 141 10.97 1.38 -14.48
CA GLN A 141 11.23 1.45 -15.93
C GLN A 141 12.23 0.39 -16.38
N GLY A 142 13.29 0.15 -15.59
CA GLY A 142 14.27 -0.91 -15.87
C GLY A 142 13.74 -2.33 -15.73
N LEU A 143 12.76 -2.57 -14.83
CA LEU A 143 12.20 -3.90 -14.59
C LEU A 143 10.99 -4.25 -15.48
N PHE A 144 10.11 -3.28 -15.74
CA PHE A 144 8.83 -3.50 -16.42
C PHE A 144 8.84 -3.02 -17.89
N GLY A 145 10.00 -2.56 -18.40
CA GLY A 145 10.14 -1.99 -19.74
C GLY A 145 9.55 -0.58 -19.82
N GLU A 146 9.92 0.18 -20.85
CA GLU A 146 9.42 1.54 -21.07
C GLU A 146 7.90 1.52 -21.17
N ALA A 147 7.23 1.87 -20.07
CA ALA A 147 5.83 2.25 -20.12
C ALA A 147 5.79 3.55 -20.92
N GLU A 148 5.50 3.44 -22.21
CA GLU A 148 5.03 4.52 -23.07
C GLU A 148 4.17 5.46 -22.22
N PRO A 149 4.47 6.77 -22.18
CA PRO A 149 3.65 7.68 -21.42
C PRO A 149 2.24 7.55 -21.98
N LEU A 150 1.29 7.14 -21.14
CA LEU A 150 -0.14 7.26 -21.45
C LEU A 150 -0.52 8.75 -21.41
N SER A 151 0.14 9.56 -22.22
CA SER A 151 -0.24 10.91 -22.60
C SER A 151 -1.41 10.82 -23.56
N ARG A 152 -2.57 10.44 -22.99
CA ARG A 152 -3.92 10.85 -23.39
C ARG A 152 -4.90 10.22 -22.40
N PRO A 153 -5.63 11.01 -21.61
CA PRO A 153 -6.92 10.54 -21.13
C PRO A 153 -7.74 10.23 -22.39
N SER A 154 -7.94 8.94 -22.67
CA SER A 154 -8.83 8.54 -23.75
C SER A 154 -10.25 8.97 -23.35
N GLU A 155 -10.67 10.12 -23.84
CA GLU A 155 -12.03 10.62 -23.75
C GLU A 155 -13.04 9.75 -24.53
N ASP A 156 -12.59 8.64 -25.13
CA ASP A 156 -13.39 7.70 -25.91
C ASP A 156 -13.91 6.49 -25.12
N ARG A 157 -13.60 6.33 -23.82
CA ARG A 157 -14.25 5.30 -22.98
C ARG A 157 -15.62 5.71 -22.42
N ARG A 158 -16.16 6.88 -22.82
CA ARG A 158 -17.50 7.34 -22.40
C ARG A 158 -18.65 6.89 -23.30
N LYS A 159 -18.47 5.91 -24.20
CA LYS A 159 -19.55 5.48 -25.11
C LYS A 159 -19.62 3.98 -25.39
N SER A 160 -19.52 3.14 -24.37
CA SER A 160 -20.01 1.75 -24.44
C SER A 160 -20.30 1.18 -23.05
N ASP A 161 -21.13 1.86 -22.26
CA ASP A 161 -21.94 1.17 -21.26
C ASP A 161 -23.20 1.98 -20.97
N ARG A 162 -24.09 1.99 -21.96
CA ARG A 162 -25.50 2.34 -21.76
C ARG A 162 -26.22 1.05 -21.37
N GLY A 163 -25.75 0.41 -20.31
CA GLY A 163 -26.38 -0.71 -19.62
C GLY A 163 -27.15 -0.19 -18.41
N GLU A 164 -28.40 0.19 -18.66
CA GLU A 164 -29.56 0.03 -17.78
C GLU A 164 -29.34 0.05 -16.24
N SER A 165 -29.88 1.08 -15.60
CA SER A 165 -30.01 1.24 -14.14
C SER A 165 -30.38 -0.06 -13.40
N ARG A 166 -29.42 -0.68 -12.70
CA ARG A 166 -29.67 -1.73 -11.72
C ARG A 166 -29.31 -1.27 -10.30
N TRP A 167 -29.96 -0.20 -9.86
CA TRP A 167 -30.08 0.13 -8.44
C TRP A 167 -31.11 -0.82 -7.81
N GLY A 168 -30.72 -2.07 -7.55
CA GLY A 168 -31.65 -3.08 -7.03
C GLY A 168 -31.10 -4.49 -6.82
N ASP A 169 -29.82 -4.66 -6.44
CA ASP A 169 -29.28 -6.02 -6.16
C ASP A 169 -28.35 -6.11 -4.94
N ARG A 170 -28.29 -5.09 -4.05
CA ARG A 170 -27.50 -5.19 -2.80
C ARG A 170 -28.15 -6.05 -1.72
N ASP A 171 -29.46 -6.26 -1.76
CA ASP A 171 -30.15 -7.09 -0.76
C ASP A 171 -30.01 -8.61 -1.03
N ARG A 172 -29.83 -9.00 -2.29
CA ARG A 172 -29.73 -10.43 -2.69
C ARG A 172 -28.39 -11.08 -2.30
N ASP A 173 -27.30 -10.32 -2.29
CA ASP A 173 -25.98 -10.82 -1.89
C ASP A 173 -25.85 -10.98 -0.37
N ARG A 174 -26.56 -10.13 0.41
CA ARG A 174 -26.60 -10.25 1.88
C ARG A 174 -27.34 -11.53 2.31
N GLU A 175 -28.45 -11.85 1.65
CA GLU A 175 -29.21 -13.09 1.89
C GLU A 175 -28.44 -14.37 1.55
N LYS A 176 -27.63 -14.36 0.47
CA LYS A 176 -26.80 -15.52 0.09
C LYS A 176 -25.62 -15.75 1.05
N ASN A 177 -25.08 -14.69 1.64
CA ASN A 177 -23.98 -14.81 2.60
C ASN A 177 -24.50 -15.28 3.98
N ASP A 178 -25.66 -14.80 4.42
CA ASP A 178 -26.30 -15.25 5.67
C ASP A 178 -26.71 -16.72 5.63
N LYS A 179 -27.15 -17.26 4.48
CA LYS A 179 -27.42 -18.70 4.32
C LYS A 179 -26.16 -19.58 4.37
N ARG A 180 -24.99 -19.05 3.98
CA ARG A 180 -23.71 -19.77 4.03
C ARG A 180 -23.10 -19.82 5.43
N ARG A 181 -23.38 -18.81 6.26
CA ARG A 181 -22.94 -18.75 7.67
C ARG A 181 -23.73 -19.65 8.61
N ARG A 182 -24.91 -20.12 8.19
CA ARG A 182 -25.80 -21.01 8.98
C ARG A 182 -25.63 -22.50 8.70
N ARG A 183 -24.72 -22.91 7.81
CA ARG A 183 -24.43 -24.33 7.58
C ARG A 183 -23.28 -24.74 8.49
N ASP A 184 -23.58 -25.62 9.42
CA ASP A 184 -22.65 -26.10 10.45
C ASP A 184 -21.39 -26.72 9.81
N PRO A 185 -20.17 -26.31 10.20
CA PRO A 185 -18.93 -26.85 9.64
C PRO A 185 -18.64 -28.32 10.00
N GLU A 186 -19.31 -28.85 11.03
CA GLU A 186 -19.01 -30.15 11.64
C GLU A 186 -19.66 -31.35 10.91
N GLU A 187 -20.50 -31.14 9.89
CA GLU A 187 -21.16 -32.23 9.14
C GLU A 187 -20.36 -32.75 7.93
N ASP A 188 -19.26 -32.10 7.52
CA ASP A 188 -18.51 -32.42 6.29
C ASP A 188 -17.25 -33.29 6.57
N GLU A 189 -17.19 -34.04 7.68
CA GLU A 189 -16.00 -34.82 8.09
C GLU A 189 -15.91 -36.20 7.41
N ASP A 190 -17.02 -36.80 6.97
CA ASP A 190 -17.06 -38.22 6.55
C ASP A 190 -17.29 -38.46 5.04
N GLU A 191 -17.15 -37.44 4.19
CA GLU A 191 -17.28 -37.63 2.72
C GLU A 191 -15.95 -38.05 2.09
N ASP A 192 -15.94 -39.26 1.50
CA ASP A 192 -14.84 -39.87 0.74
C ASP A 192 -14.35 -38.92 -0.37
N VAL A 193 -13.15 -38.36 -0.17
CA VAL A 193 -12.52 -37.35 -1.04
C VAL A 193 -12.04 -37.98 -2.36
N SER A 194 -11.84 -39.30 -2.38
CA SER A 194 -11.20 -40.02 -3.49
C SER A 194 -12.06 -40.09 -4.75
N GLU A 195 -13.39 -39.96 -4.63
CA GLU A 195 -14.34 -40.00 -5.74
C GLU A 195 -14.81 -38.62 -6.25
N MET A 196 -14.36 -37.52 -5.63
CA MET A 196 -14.78 -36.17 -6.03
C MET A 196 -14.01 -35.63 -7.23
N ASP A 197 -14.72 -34.96 -8.14
CA ASP A 197 -14.12 -34.19 -9.23
C ASP A 197 -13.21 -33.05 -8.68
N ASP A 198 -12.14 -32.71 -9.40
CA ASP A 198 -11.11 -31.76 -8.95
C ASP A 198 -11.71 -30.38 -8.62
N ARG A 199 -12.77 -30.00 -9.35
CA ARG A 199 -13.53 -28.76 -9.11
C ARG A 199 -14.27 -28.79 -7.77
N ALA A 200 -14.75 -29.95 -7.33
CA ALA A 200 -15.41 -30.12 -6.05
C ALA A 200 -14.39 -30.13 -4.90
N ARG A 201 -13.23 -30.76 -5.09
CA ARG A 201 -12.10 -30.73 -4.14
C ARG A 201 -11.62 -29.31 -3.86
N LEU A 202 -11.37 -28.52 -4.91
CA LEU A 202 -10.94 -27.13 -4.75
C LEU A 202 -11.98 -26.23 -4.05
N LYS A 203 -13.27 -26.49 -4.27
CA LYS A 203 -14.36 -25.79 -3.54
C LYS A 203 -14.39 -26.19 -2.06
N ARG A 204 -14.15 -27.46 -1.72
CA ARG A 204 -14.03 -27.94 -0.34
C ARG A 204 -12.81 -27.32 0.33
N ALA A 205 -11.65 -27.30 -0.34
CA ALA A 205 -10.43 -26.67 0.13
C ALA A 205 -10.63 -25.17 0.42
N LYS A 206 -11.25 -24.44 -0.51
CA LYS A 206 -11.60 -23.02 -0.33
C LYS A 206 -12.56 -22.78 0.84
N ARG A 207 -13.53 -23.69 1.08
CA ARG A 207 -14.42 -23.63 2.25
C ARG A 207 -13.66 -23.85 3.56
N LYS A 208 -12.69 -24.77 3.55
CA LYS A 208 -11.79 -25.07 4.68
C LYS A 208 -10.64 -24.05 4.85
N GLY A 209 -10.56 -23.04 3.98
CA GLY A 209 -9.50 -22.02 4.03
C GLY A 209 -8.11 -22.52 3.61
N ILE A 210 -8.04 -23.67 2.94
CA ILE A 210 -6.82 -24.28 2.45
C ILE A 210 -6.42 -23.55 1.15
N ASP A 211 -5.14 -23.23 0.99
CA ASP A 211 -4.63 -22.54 -0.19
C ASP A 211 -4.95 -23.38 -1.44
N PRO A 212 -5.57 -22.80 -2.48
CA PRO A 212 -5.75 -23.45 -3.77
C PRO A 212 -4.52 -24.10 -4.36
N MET A 213 -3.31 -23.69 -3.99
CA MET A 213 -2.04 -24.26 -4.45
C MET A 213 -1.43 -25.26 -3.45
N ASP A 214 -2.06 -25.46 -2.29
CA ASP A 214 -1.65 -26.47 -1.31
C ASP A 214 -1.90 -27.88 -1.88
N PRO A 215 -0.93 -28.81 -1.80
CA PRO A 215 -1.16 -30.22 -2.14
C PRO A 215 -2.38 -30.84 -1.44
N ALA A 216 -2.70 -30.39 -0.23
CA ALA A 216 -3.90 -30.84 0.50
C ALA A 216 -5.22 -30.29 -0.08
N ALA A 217 -5.18 -29.32 -1.01
CA ALA A 217 -6.36 -28.83 -1.70
C ALA A 217 -6.84 -29.75 -2.83
N TYR A 218 -5.97 -30.64 -3.32
CA TYR A 218 -6.22 -31.48 -4.50
C TYR A 218 -6.25 -32.99 -4.22
N GLY A 219 -5.93 -33.45 -3.01
CA GLY A 219 -5.89 -34.88 -2.71
C GLY A 219 -5.83 -35.21 -1.22
N ASP A 220 -5.40 -36.44 -0.92
CA ASP A 220 -5.43 -37.03 0.43
C ASP A 220 -4.23 -36.63 1.32
N ALA A 221 -3.48 -35.59 0.92
CA ALA A 221 -2.38 -35.11 1.73
C ALA A 221 -2.92 -34.55 3.06
N PRO A 222 -2.32 -34.92 4.21
CA PRO A 222 -2.81 -34.50 5.52
C PRO A 222 -2.70 -32.97 5.65
N VAL A 223 -3.79 -32.35 6.10
CA VAL A 223 -3.83 -30.92 6.45
C VAL A 223 -3.25 -30.78 7.86
N GLY A 224 -2.21 -29.96 8.02
CA GLY A 224 -1.56 -29.77 9.31
C GLY A 224 -0.72 -28.50 9.36
N LYS A 225 -0.30 -28.13 10.57
CA LYS A 225 0.67 -27.03 10.76
C LYS A 225 2.06 -27.54 10.41
N TRP A 226 3.01 -26.64 10.12
CA TRP A 226 4.41 -27.01 9.86
C TRP A 226 5.08 -27.84 10.97
N SER A 227 4.50 -27.87 12.17
CA SER A 227 4.94 -28.68 13.30
C SER A 227 4.33 -30.08 13.37
N ASP A 228 3.22 -30.39 12.69
CA ASP A 228 2.53 -31.69 12.79
C ASP A 228 3.36 -32.87 12.23
N GLY A 229 4.30 -32.59 11.32
CA GLY A 229 5.25 -33.59 10.82
C GLY A 229 6.55 -33.70 11.63
N MET A 230 6.78 -32.78 12.57
CA MET A 230 8.03 -32.69 13.31
C MET A 230 7.90 -33.46 14.63
N ARG A 231 8.24 -34.76 14.60
CA ARG A 231 8.27 -35.58 15.83
C ARG A 231 9.22 -34.91 16.82
N ALA A 232 8.70 -34.49 17.98
CA ALA A 232 9.46 -33.80 19.02
C ALA A 232 10.68 -34.61 19.53
N GLU A 233 10.72 -35.91 19.24
CA GLU A 233 11.83 -36.81 19.57
C GLU A 233 13.06 -36.64 18.64
N GLN A 234 12.92 -36.00 17.47
CA GLN A 234 14.01 -35.70 16.53
C GLN A 234 14.83 -34.44 16.89
N VAL A 235 14.62 -33.87 18.08
CA VAL A 235 15.51 -32.82 18.63
C VAL A 235 16.94 -33.35 18.86
N THR A 236 17.12 -34.67 18.84
CA THR A 236 18.44 -35.25 18.58
C THR A 236 18.67 -35.24 17.06
N GLY A 237 19.38 -34.22 16.58
CA GLY A 237 19.68 -33.99 15.15
C GLY A 237 20.62 -35.04 14.53
N ALA A 238 20.24 -36.31 14.64
CA ALA A 238 20.87 -37.45 13.98
C ALA A 238 19.87 -38.03 12.97
N ASP A 239 20.31 -38.13 11.73
CA ASP A 239 19.58 -38.79 10.66
C ASP A 239 19.51 -40.30 10.96
N VAL A 240 18.34 -40.78 11.36
CA VAL A 240 18.10 -42.17 11.76
C VAL A 240 18.09 -43.13 10.56
N THR A 241 18.16 -42.59 9.34
CA THR A 241 18.11 -43.35 8.08
C THR A 241 19.49 -43.87 7.64
N ALA A 242 20.58 -43.46 8.31
CA ALA A 242 21.93 -43.90 7.97
C ALA A 242 22.29 -45.22 8.68
N GLY A 243 22.20 -46.34 7.95
CA GLY A 243 22.70 -47.63 8.41
C GLY A 243 24.24 -47.69 8.41
N GLY A 244 24.88 -47.27 9.51
CA GLY A 244 26.32 -47.37 9.70
C GLY A 244 26.74 -47.11 11.15
N PRO A 245 27.93 -47.60 11.59
CA PRO A 245 28.40 -47.42 12.96
C PRO A 245 28.54 -45.93 13.27
N LEU A 246 27.72 -45.51 14.24
CA LEU A 246 27.38 -44.14 14.64
C LEU A 246 28.56 -43.41 15.33
N PHE A 247 29.68 -43.27 14.62
CA PHE A 247 30.78 -42.39 15.01
C PHE A 247 30.96 -41.33 13.92
N GLN A 248 29.95 -40.50 13.72
CA GLN A 248 30.07 -39.28 12.92
C GLN A 248 29.71 -38.09 13.79
N GLN A 249 30.75 -37.30 14.06
CA GLN A 249 30.78 -35.87 14.32
C GLN A 249 29.51 -35.28 14.96
N ARG A 250 29.59 -35.01 16.26
CA ARG A 250 28.63 -34.16 16.98
C ARG A 250 28.41 -32.88 16.16
N PRO A 251 27.21 -32.62 15.63
CA PRO A 251 26.95 -31.43 14.85
C PRO A 251 27.20 -30.18 15.72
N TYR A 252 27.83 -29.16 15.14
CA TYR A 252 28.05 -27.90 15.84
C TYR A 252 26.71 -27.35 16.35
N PRO A 253 26.67 -26.80 17.58
CA PRO A 253 25.44 -26.26 18.14
C PRO A 253 24.89 -25.16 17.23
N ALA A 254 23.57 -25.18 17.02
CA ALA A 254 22.89 -24.20 16.18
C ALA A 254 23.27 -22.76 16.61
N PRO A 255 23.47 -21.83 15.67
CA PRO A 255 23.97 -20.47 15.97
C PRO A 255 23.20 -19.75 17.09
N GLY A 256 21.88 -19.92 17.17
CA GLY A 256 21.04 -19.36 18.23
C GLY A 256 21.26 -19.96 19.63
N ALA A 257 21.76 -21.20 19.73
CA ALA A 257 22.11 -21.83 21.00
C ALA A 257 23.39 -21.24 21.61
N ILE A 258 24.32 -20.76 20.78
CA ILE A 258 25.55 -20.10 21.20
C ILE A 258 25.22 -18.72 21.81
N LEU A 259 24.35 -17.96 21.15
CA LEU A 259 23.90 -16.64 21.62
C LEU A 259 23.16 -16.72 22.97
N ARG A 260 22.31 -17.73 23.17
CA ARG A 260 21.62 -17.97 24.45
C ARG A 260 22.57 -18.28 25.61
N LYS A 261 23.72 -18.91 25.33
CA LYS A 261 24.75 -19.17 26.35
C LYS A 261 25.52 -17.91 26.73
N GLN A 262 25.77 -17.01 25.79
CA GLN A 262 26.51 -15.75 26.02
C GLN A 262 25.68 -14.69 26.76
N GLY A 263 24.35 -14.73 26.63
CA GLY A 263 23.44 -13.78 27.30
C GLY A 263 23.12 -14.09 28.76
N LYS A 264 23.71 -15.14 29.36
CA LYS A 264 23.45 -15.53 30.76
C LYS A 264 24.63 -15.08 31.64
N PRO A 265 24.45 -14.13 32.59
CA PRO A 265 25.53 -13.81 33.52
C PRO A 265 25.86 -15.04 34.37
N PRO A 266 27.13 -15.26 34.73
CA PRO A 266 27.53 -16.40 35.55
C PRO A 266 26.81 -16.30 36.90
N ARG A 267 26.05 -17.34 37.24
CA ARG A 267 25.56 -17.52 38.61
C ARG A 267 26.78 -17.94 39.42
N GLY A 268 27.23 -17.07 40.30
CA GLY A 268 28.13 -17.47 41.38
C GLY A 268 27.37 -18.40 42.31
N ASP A 269 28.04 -19.48 42.69
CA ASP A 269 27.97 -20.21 43.95
C ASP A 269 28.36 -21.66 43.67
N ASP A 270 29.51 -22.06 44.24
CA ASP A 270 29.72 -23.36 44.89
C ASP A 270 31.16 -23.35 45.43
N VAL A 271 31.30 -22.84 46.65
CA VAL A 271 32.46 -23.04 47.53
C VAL A 271 32.22 -24.34 48.28
N ASP A 272 33.02 -25.36 47.98
CA ASP A 272 33.12 -26.61 48.76
C ASP A 272 33.82 -26.33 50.11
N PRO A 273 33.23 -26.70 51.26
CA PRO A 273 33.93 -26.69 52.53
C PRO A 273 34.59 -28.05 52.79
N MET A 274 35.91 -28.02 53.00
CA MET A 274 36.75 -28.93 53.80
C MET A 274 36.42 -30.43 53.81
N LEU A 275 37.31 -31.24 53.22
CA LEU A 275 38.23 -32.14 53.95
C LEU A 275 39.29 -32.70 52.99
#